data_AF-A0A7Y0HEH7-F1
#
_entry.id   AF-A0A7Y0HEH7-F1
#
_cell.length_a   1.000
_cell.length_b   1.000
_cell.length_c   1.000
_cell.angle_alpha   90.00
_cell.angle_beta   90.00
_cell.angle_gamma   90.00
#
_symmetry.space_group_name_H-M   'P 1'
#
loop_
_entity.id
_entity.type
_entity.pdbx_description
1 polymer ?
#
loop_
_entity_poly.entity_id
_entity_poly.type
_entity_poly.pdbx_seq_one_letter_code
_entity_poly.pdbx_strand_id
1 'polypeptide(L)'
;MKDARPPFVGAGFDDPRFILLYSHWNNIRPPGSVPSRRAIDPIEIFRLLPIIWLCDYCESKDTFRFRLAGEEICAPYQRNIKGMTLDQMFDGDRFVYANTQLKKTALDPCINLVSGFKVWNVDRYNDGMRLILPLLTDGIPGIVAITIAIPSVTPEETDFDETMLTAHAFPIPA
;
A
#
# COMPACT_ATOMS: atom_id res chain seq x y z
N MET A 1 0.31 -3.97 -23.18
CA MET A 1 0.20 -3.90 -21.70
C MET A 1 1.15 -2.90 -21.06
N LYS A 2 2.43 -2.82 -21.48
CA LYS A 2 3.47 -2.02 -20.80
C LYS A 2 3.23 -0.50 -20.69
N ASP A 3 2.32 0.04 -21.50
CA ASP A 3 1.99 1.48 -21.53
C ASP A 3 0.51 1.75 -21.22
N ALA A 4 -0.18 0.81 -20.56
CA ALA A 4 -1.55 1.05 -20.13
C ALA A 4 -1.55 2.21 -19.13
N ARG A 5 -2.29 3.28 -19.46
CA ARG A 5 -2.58 4.37 -18.51
C ARG A 5 -3.13 3.75 -17.23
N PRO A 6 -2.59 4.08 -16.05
CA PRO A 6 -3.12 3.53 -14.80
C PRO A 6 -4.61 3.86 -14.69
N PRO A 7 -5.45 2.89 -14.26
CA PRO A 7 -6.90 3.04 -14.29
C PRO A 7 -7.43 4.12 -13.35
N PHE A 8 -6.58 4.57 -12.42
CA PHE A 8 -6.88 5.60 -11.44
C PHE A 8 -6.48 7.01 -11.89
N VAL A 9 -5.81 7.16 -13.03
CA VAL A 9 -5.43 8.49 -13.54
C VAL A 9 -6.68 9.22 -14.04
N GLY A 10 -6.98 10.39 -13.47
CA GLY A 10 -8.21 11.15 -13.67
C GLY A 10 -9.26 10.91 -12.59
N ALA A 11 -9.00 10.02 -11.63
CA ALA A 11 -9.87 9.76 -10.47
C ALA A 11 -9.38 10.46 -9.19
N GLY A 12 -8.43 11.41 -9.29
CA GLY A 12 -7.84 12.11 -8.14
C GLY A 12 -6.59 11.45 -7.55
N PHE A 13 -6.01 10.46 -8.24
CA PHE A 13 -4.83 9.70 -7.79
C PHE A 13 -3.64 9.83 -8.76
N ASP A 14 -3.44 11.04 -9.29
CA ASP A 14 -2.51 11.31 -10.40
C ASP A 14 -1.06 11.54 -9.94
N ASP A 15 -0.75 11.24 -8.67
CA ASP A 15 0.59 11.45 -8.13
C ASP A 15 1.64 10.62 -8.91
N PRO A 16 2.73 11.24 -9.37
CA PRO A 16 3.75 10.54 -10.18
C PRO A 16 4.37 9.34 -9.47
N ARG A 17 4.34 9.29 -8.13
CA ARG A 17 4.83 8.14 -7.35
C ARG A 17 3.89 6.93 -7.49
N PHE A 18 2.57 7.15 -7.50
CA PHE A 18 1.60 6.08 -7.78
C PHE A 18 1.74 5.55 -9.20
N ILE A 19 1.88 6.47 -10.16
CA ILE A 19 2.12 6.10 -11.56
C ILE A 19 3.41 5.28 -11.67
N LEU A 20 4.50 5.70 -11.03
CA LEU A 20 5.78 4.99 -11.05
C LEU A 20 5.66 3.56 -10.48
N LEU A 21 5.04 3.38 -9.31
CA LEU A 21 4.87 2.04 -8.74
C LEU A 21 4.00 1.16 -9.63
N TYR A 22 2.86 1.69 -10.10
CA TYR A 22 1.95 0.96 -10.96
C TYR A 22 2.61 0.54 -12.27
N SER A 23 3.30 1.46 -12.94
CA SER A 23 3.97 1.19 -14.22
C SER A 23 5.02 0.10 -14.05
N HIS A 24 5.84 0.16 -13.00
CA HIS A 24 6.78 -0.90 -12.67
C HIS A 24 6.08 -2.24 -12.47
N TRP A 25 5.12 -2.28 -11.54
CA TRP A 25 4.36 -3.47 -11.19
C TRP A 25 3.66 -4.12 -12.39
N ASN A 26 3.04 -3.31 -13.25
CA ASN A 26 2.34 -3.77 -14.44
C ASN A 26 3.30 -4.25 -15.54
N ASN A 27 4.54 -3.75 -15.56
CA ASN A 27 5.56 -4.18 -16.52
C ASN A 27 6.19 -5.53 -16.19
N ILE A 28 6.26 -5.87 -14.90
CA ILE A 28 6.88 -7.11 -14.41
C ILE A 28 5.87 -8.25 -14.17
N ARG A 29 4.56 -7.99 -14.23
CA ARG A 29 3.55 -9.03 -14.01
C ARG A 29 3.42 -9.96 -15.22
N PRO A 30 3.24 -11.27 -15.03
CA PRO A 30 2.85 -12.16 -16.10
C PRO A 30 1.43 -11.83 -16.61
N PRO A 31 1.11 -12.11 -17.89
CA PRO A 31 -0.25 -12.02 -18.40
C PRO A 31 -1.24 -12.84 -17.55
N GLY A 32 -2.39 -12.26 -17.20
CA GLY A 32 -3.41 -12.92 -16.39
C GLY A 32 -3.02 -13.23 -14.94
N SER A 33 -1.92 -12.66 -14.43
CA SER A 33 -1.45 -12.89 -13.06
C SER A 33 -0.89 -11.62 -12.42
N VAL A 34 -0.40 -11.76 -11.19
CA VAL A 34 0.27 -10.71 -10.41
C VAL A 34 1.77 -11.01 -10.34
N PRO A 35 2.63 -10.02 -10.14
CA PRO A 35 4.08 -10.24 -10.15
C PRO A 35 4.55 -11.00 -8.92
N SER A 36 5.65 -11.74 -9.08
CA SER A 36 6.43 -12.22 -7.95
C SER A 36 7.15 -11.05 -7.28
N ARG A 37 7.22 -11.04 -5.95
CA ARG A 37 8.07 -10.11 -5.19
C ARG A 37 9.52 -10.10 -5.70
N ARG A 38 10.04 -11.26 -6.14
CA ARG A 38 11.42 -11.38 -6.66
C ARG A 38 11.63 -10.68 -7.99
N ALA A 39 10.55 -10.38 -8.73
CA ALA A 39 10.62 -9.66 -9.99
C ALA A 39 10.67 -8.13 -9.78
N ILE A 40 10.42 -7.64 -8.57
CA ILE A 40 10.55 -6.21 -8.26
C ILE A 40 12.03 -5.86 -8.21
N ASP A 41 12.50 -5.10 -9.20
CA ASP A 41 13.81 -4.45 -9.14
C ASP A 41 13.73 -3.16 -8.31
N PRO A 42 14.40 -3.07 -7.14
CA PRO A 42 14.40 -1.86 -6.32
C PRO A 42 15.11 -0.68 -6.99
N ILE A 43 15.98 -0.90 -7.99
CA ILE A 43 16.67 0.17 -8.72
C ILE A 43 15.69 0.94 -9.60
N GLU A 44 14.73 0.26 -10.24
CA GLU A 44 13.74 0.91 -11.10
C GLU A 44 12.76 1.79 -10.30
N ILE A 45 12.58 1.50 -9.01
CA ILE A 45 11.69 2.24 -8.10
C ILE A 45 12.43 2.89 -6.93
N PHE A 46 13.72 3.21 -7.08
CA PHE A 46 14.57 3.68 -5.97
C PHE A 46 13.99 4.89 -5.21
N ARG A 47 13.30 5.80 -5.92
CA ARG A 47 12.64 6.99 -5.35
C ARG A 47 11.47 6.67 -4.42
N LEU A 48 10.94 5.44 -4.48
CA LEU A 48 9.82 4.99 -3.67
C LEU A 48 10.27 4.25 -2.41
N LEU A 49 11.55 3.88 -2.30
CA LEU A 49 12.05 3.06 -1.19
C LEU A 49 11.79 3.63 0.21
N PRO A 50 11.81 4.96 0.45
CA PRO A 50 11.47 5.51 1.77
C PRO A 50 10.00 5.29 2.16
N ILE A 51 9.09 5.25 1.18
CA ILE A 51 7.64 5.24 1.38
C ILE A 51 6.96 3.91 1.00
N ILE A 52 7.75 2.90 0.60
CA ILE A 52 7.25 1.58 0.20
C ILE A 52 7.13 0.64 1.38
N TRP A 53 6.18 -0.28 1.31
CA TRP A 53 6.03 -1.36 2.28
C TRP A 53 5.41 -2.59 1.62
N LEU A 54 5.79 -3.77 2.11
CA LEU A 54 5.37 -5.05 1.58
C LEU A 54 4.83 -5.91 2.71
N CYS A 55 3.75 -6.61 2.46
CA CYS A 55 3.20 -7.58 3.39
C CYS A 55 2.89 -8.90 2.71
N ASP A 56 3.10 -9.99 3.44
CA ASP A 56 2.58 -11.31 3.07
C ASP A 56 1.33 -11.61 3.90
N TYR A 57 0.36 -12.26 3.29
CA TYR A 57 -0.78 -12.82 4.00
C TYR A 57 -0.32 -14.00 4.89
N CYS A 58 -0.77 -14.00 6.14
CA CYS A 58 -0.49 -15.01 7.16
C CYS A 58 -1.79 -15.77 7.45
N GLU A 59 -2.07 -16.80 6.67
CA GLU A 59 -3.33 -17.57 6.72
C GLU A 59 -3.68 -18.07 8.13
N SER A 60 -2.70 -18.59 8.88
CA SER A 60 -2.91 -19.12 10.24
C SER A 60 -3.41 -18.09 11.26
N LYS A 61 -3.22 -16.79 10.98
CA LYS A 61 -3.64 -15.68 11.85
C LYS A 61 -4.67 -14.78 11.18
N ASP A 62 -5.08 -15.08 9.95
CA ASP A 62 -5.93 -14.25 9.10
C ASP A 62 -5.54 -12.76 9.10
N THR A 63 -4.24 -12.50 8.94
CA THR A 63 -3.67 -11.15 9.00
C THR A 63 -2.47 -11.01 8.05
N PHE A 64 -1.83 -9.85 8.02
CA PHE A 64 -0.67 -9.57 7.19
C PHE A 64 0.59 -9.35 8.01
N ARG A 65 1.72 -9.86 7.51
CA ARG A 65 3.05 -9.65 8.10
C ARG A 65 3.88 -8.73 7.23
N PHE A 66 4.42 -7.66 7.82
CA PHE A 66 5.35 -6.77 7.14
C PHE A 66 6.64 -7.51 6.79
N ARG A 67 7.03 -7.50 5.52
CA ARG A 67 8.29 -8.05 5.00
C ARG A 67 9.34 -6.98 4.76
N LEU A 68 8.88 -5.78 4.45
CA LEU A 68 9.69 -4.59 4.23
C LEU A 68 8.83 -3.37 4.55
N ALA A 69 9.45 -2.35 5.12
CA ALA A 69 8.88 -1.03 5.27
C ALA A 69 10.02 -0.02 5.13
N GLY A 70 9.81 1.00 4.29
CA GLY A 70 10.72 2.11 4.11
C GLY A 70 10.83 2.95 5.38
N GLU A 71 11.85 3.79 5.44
CA GLU A 71 12.15 4.59 6.63
C GLU A 71 11.03 5.58 6.99
N GLU A 72 10.38 6.22 6.01
CA GLU A 72 9.26 7.13 6.26
C GLU A 72 8.01 6.38 6.74
N ILE A 73 7.85 5.11 6.35
CA ILE A 73 6.78 4.25 6.88
C ILE A 73 7.07 3.84 8.33
N CYS A 74 8.33 3.64 8.68
CA CYS A 74 8.75 3.25 10.03
C CYS A 74 8.80 4.44 11.00
N ALA A 75 9.01 5.66 10.50
CA ALA A 75 9.24 6.85 11.31
C ALA A 75 8.18 7.09 12.40
N PRO A 76 6.85 6.98 12.14
CA PRO A 76 5.83 7.18 13.17
C PRO A 76 5.91 6.17 14.32
N TYR A 77 6.48 5.00 14.07
CA TYR A 77 6.59 3.93 15.06
C TYR A 77 7.93 3.94 15.81
N GLN A 78 8.86 4.83 15.41
CA GLN A 78 10.22 4.94 15.96
C GLN A 78 10.97 3.59 15.98
N ARG A 79 10.60 2.66 15.10
CA ARG A 79 11.20 1.33 15.00
C ARG A 79 10.97 0.73 13.63
N ASN A 80 11.82 -0.21 13.24
CA ASN A 80 11.55 -1.05 12.07
C ASN A 80 10.38 -2.00 12.37
N ILE A 81 9.34 -1.95 11.53
CA ILE A 81 8.12 -2.77 11.70
C ILE A 81 8.17 -4.10 10.95
N LYS A 82 9.30 -4.42 10.27
CA LYS A 82 9.51 -5.71 9.60
C LYS A 82 9.33 -6.86 10.57
N GLY A 83 8.58 -7.87 10.14
CA GLY A 83 8.29 -9.08 10.90
C GLY A 83 7.04 -8.95 11.78
N MET A 84 6.58 -7.74 12.06
CA MET A 84 5.34 -7.50 12.81
C MET A 84 4.11 -7.84 11.95
N THR A 85 3.03 -8.23 12.60
CA THR A 85 1.73 -8.43 11.94
C THR A 85 0.80 -7.23 12.14
N LEU A 86 -0.22 -7.06 11.30
CA LEU A 86 -1.14 -5.92 11.41
C LEU A 86 -1.83 -5.87 12.78
N ASP A 87 -2.19 -7.01 13.36
CA ASP A 87 -2.80 -7.14 14.70
C ASP A 87 -1.83 -6.78 15.85
N GLN A 88 -0.53 -6.66 15.57
CA GLN A 88 0.44 -6.14 16.53
C GLN A 88 0.69 -4.62 16.37
N MET A 89 0.17 -4.04 15.28
CA MET A 89 0.40 -2.66 14.88
C MET A 89 -0.84 -1.80 15.06
N PHE A 90 -2.02 -2.38 14.88
CA PHE A 90 -3.31 -1.71 14.94
C PHE A 90 -4.27 -2.53 15.78
N ASP A 91 -5.14 -1.83 16.49
CA ASP A 91 -6.23 -2.41 17.28
C ASP A 91 -7.59 -1.91 16.76
N GLY A 92 -8.68 -2.55 17.21
CA GLY A 92 -10.05 -2.12 16.95
C GLY A 92 -10.38 -1.94 15.46
N ASP A 93 -11.16 -0.90 15.16
CA ASP A 93 -11.66 -0.64 13.80
C ASP A 93 -10.53 -0.37 12.81
N ARG A 94 -9.42 0.21 13.27
CA ARG A 94 -8.23 0.45 12.42
C ARG A 94 -7.64 -0.86 11.92
N PHE A 95 -7.56 -1.88 12.78
CA PHE A 95 -7.13 -3.21 12.37
C PHE A 95 -8.11 -3.83 11.39
N VAL A 96 -9.41 -3.83 11.72
CA VAL A 96 -10.46 -4.43 10.90
C VAL A 96 -10.45 -3.84 9.49
N TYR A 97 -10.41 -2.51 9.39
CA TYR A 97 -10.34 -1.82 8.11
C TYR A 97 -9.05 -2.15 7.34
N ALA A 98 -7.88 -1.99 7.96
CA ALA A 98 -6.60 -2.23 7.30
C ALA A 98 -6.49 -3.68 6.80
N ASN A 99 -6.88 -4.64 7.63
CA ASN A 99 -6.86 -6.05 7.26
C ASN A 99 -7.83 -6.33 6.11
N THR A 100 -9.03 -5.74 6.14
CA THR A 100 -10.03 -5.89 5.06
C THR A 100 -9.51 -5.36 3.72
N GLN A 101 -8.91 -4.17 3.70
CA GLN A 101 -8.34 -3.60 2.47
C GLN A 101 -7.21 -4.46 1.90
N LEU A 102 -6.33 -5.00 2.77
CA LEU A 102 -5.25 -5.88 2.32
C LEU A 102 -5.75 -7.25 1.87
N LYS A 103 -6.73 -7.85 2.55
CA LYS A 103 -7.36 -9.11 2.12
C LYS A 103 -8.03 -8.93 0.76
N LYS A 104 -8.78 -7.85 0.58
CA LYS A 104 -9.40 -7.51 -0.71
C LYS A 104 -8.33 -7.44 -1.80
N THR A 105 -7.23 -6.73 -1.58
CA THR A 105 -6.17 -6.62 -2.60
C THR A 105 -5.43 -7.94 -2.85
N ALA A 106 -5.06 -8.69 -1.81
CA ALA A 106 -4.19 -9.86 -1.97
C ALA A 106 -4.95 -11.14 -2.39
N LEU A 107 -6.18 -11.32 -1.89
CA LEU A 107 -6.96 -12.55 -2.06
C LEU A 107 -8.00 -12.44 -3.18
N ASP A 108 -8.44 -11.22 -3.50
CA ASP A 108 -9.26 -10.90 -4.69
C ASP A 108 -8.53 -9.83 -5.54
N PRO A 109 -7.49 -10.24 -6.30
CA PRO A 109 -6.50 -9.33 -6.86
C PRO A 109 -7.08 -8.11 -7.59
N CYS A 110 -6.89 -6.94 -6.99
CA CYS A 110 -7.33 -5.64 -7.51
C CYS A 110 -6.27 -4.57 -7.26
N ILE A 111 -6.33 -3.48 -8.01
CA ILE A 111 -5.55 -2.27 -7.74
C ILE A 111 -6.36 -1.47 -6.72
N ASN A 112 -5.85 -1.30 -5.50
CA ASN A 112 -6.58 -0.66 -4.42
C ASN A 112 -5.94 0.67 -4.03
N LEU A 113 -6.74 1.72 -3.97
CA LEU A 113 -6.34 3.06 -3.59
C LEU A 113 -7.12 3.47 -2.35
N VAL A 114 -6.41 3.96 -1.34
CA VAL A 114 -7.00 4.39 -0.07
C VAL A 114 -6.56 5.82 0.25
N SER A 115 -7.48 6.65 0.70
CA SER A 115 -7.22 8.03 1.16
C SER A 115 -8.11 8.38 2.35
N GLY A 116 -7.92 9.58 2.92
CA GLY A 116 -8.75 10.09 4.01
C GLY A 116 -8.29 9.70 5.41
N PHE A 117 -7.07 9.16 5.53
CA PHE A 117 -6.42 8.88 6.82
C PHE A 117 -5.29 9.87 7.08
N LYS A 118 -4.89 10.04 8.33
CA LYS A 118 -3.72 10.86 8.69
C LYS A 118 -2.43 10.04 8.67
N VAL A 119 -1.35 10.66 8.22
CA VAL A 119 0.02 10.13 8.29
C VAL A 119 0.91 11.15 8.98
N TRP A 120 1.75 10.68 9.91
CA TRP A 120 2.80 11.51 10.50
C TRP A 120 4.00 11.57 9.55
N ASN A 121 4.41 12.78 9.18
CA ASN A 121 5.57 13.01 8.31
C ASN A 121 6.11 14.44 8.52
N VAL A 122 7.42 14.60 8.65
CA VAL A 122 8.11 15.89 8.86
C VAL A 122 7.45 16.72 9.99
N ASP A 123 7.43 16.13 11.19
CA ASP A 123 6.99 16.76 12.45
C ASP A 123 5.52 17.26 12.49
N ARG A 124 4.66 16.71 11.62
CA ARG A 124 3.23 17.03 11.60
C ARG A 124 2.38 15.90 11.02
N TYR A 125 1.07 15.94 11.26
CA TYR A 125 0.13 15.11 10.51
C TYR A 125 -0.18 15.74 9.15
N ASN A 126 -0.31 14.86 8.16
CA ASN A 126 -0.60 15.14 6.77
C ASN A 126 -1.71 14.19 6.30
N ASP A 127 -2.36 14.54 5.20
CA ASP A 127 -3.36 13.67 4.60
C ASP A 127 -2.65 12.54 3.84
N GLY A 128 -3.05 11.32 4.16
CA GLY A 128 -2.48 10.11 3.61
C GLY A 128 -3.23 9.67 2.36
N MET A 129 -2.47 9.31 1.34
CA MET A 129 -2.97 8.52 0.22
C MET A 129 -2.08 7.29 0.04
N ARG A 130 -2.65 6.21 -0.46
CA ARG A 130 -1.98 4.93 -0.55
C ARG A 130 -2.43 4.14 -1.77
N LEU A 131 -1.44 3.63 -2.49
CA LEU A 131 -1.63 2.63 -3.56
C LEU A 131 -1.18 1.28 -3.03
N ILE A 132 -2.04 0.28 -3.20
CA ILE A 132 -1.85 -1.10 -2.78
C ILE A 132 -2.04 -2.00 -4.00
N LEU A 133 -1.00 -2.76 -4.33
CA LEU A 133 -0.97 -3.66 -5.48
C LEU A 133 -0.69 -5.09 -5.00
N PRO A 134 -1.33 -6.11 -5.59
CA PRO A 134 -1.12 -7.49 -5.19
C PRO A 134 0.21 -8.01 -5.74
N LEU A 135 0.84 -8.91 -5.00
CA LEU A 135 2.00 -9.67 -5.47
C LEU A 135 2.01 -11.06 -4.85
N LEU A 136 2.95 -11.89 -5.29
CA LEU A 136 3.22 -13.19 -4.70
C LEU A 136 4.61 -13.23 -4.09
N THR A 137 4.73 -13.62 -2.83
CA THR A 137 6.00 -13.98 -2.19
C THR A 137 6.09 -15.49 -2.12
N ASP A 138 6.86 -16.09 -3.03
CA ASP A 138 7.07 -17.55 -3.06
C ASP A 138 5.75 -18.34 -3.07
N GLY A 139 4.77 -17.85 -3.84
CA GLY A 139 3.42 -18.44 -3.95
C GLY A 139 2.42 -17.97 -2.89
N ILE A 140 2.88 -17.26 -1.85
CA ILE A 140 2.01 -16.68 -0.81
C ILE A 140 1.43 -15.35 -1.32
N PRO A 141 0.10 -15.16 -1.28
CA PRO A 141 -0.52 -13.87 -1.57
C PRO A 141 0.03 -12.76 -0.67
N GLY A 142 0.26 -11.60 -1.25
CA GLY A 142 0.76 -10.44 -0.53
C GLY A 142 0.49 -9.16 -1.29
N ILE A 143 1.08 -8.08 -0.79
CA ILE A 143 0.96 -6.75 -1.37
C ILE A 143 2.31 -6.05 -1.42
N VAL A 144 2.44 -5.15 -2.38
CA VAL A 144 3.35 -4.01 -2.35
C VAL A 144 2.53 -2.74 -2.35
N ALA A 145 2.91 -1.79 -1.51
CA ALA A 145 2.19 -0.54 -1.40
C ALA A 145 3.16 0.63 -1.17
N ILE A 146 2.73 1.82 -1.55
CA ILE A 146 3.36 3.06 -1.11
C ILE A 146 2.34 3.93 -0.40
N THR A 147 2.79 4.67 0.62
CA THR A 147 1.98 5.68 1.30
C THR A 147 2.61 7.04 1.06
N ILE A 148 1.84 7.99 0.53
CA ILE A 148 2.29 9.37 0.36
C ILE A 148 1.61 10.26 1.39
N ALA A 149 2.37 11.24 1.89
CA ALA A 149 1.85 12.34 2.67
C ALA A 149 1.55 13.53 1.76
N ILE A 150 0.40 14.15 1.96
CA ILE A 150 -0.05 15.37 1.28
C ILE A 150 -0.21 16.45 2.35
N PRO A 151 0.35 17.65 2.16
CA PRO A 151 0.19 18.75 3.10
C PRO A 151 -1.27 18.96 3.50
N SER A 152 -1.57 18.72 4.77
CA SER A 152 -2.93 18.87 5.28
C SER A 152 -3.18 20.29 5.79
N VAL A 153 -4.42 20.76 5.62
CA VAL A 153 -4.89 21.99 6.29
C VAL A 153 -5.18 21.77 7.78
N THR A 154 -5.38 20.52 8.21
CA THR A 154 -5.55 20.12 9.61
C THR A 154 -4.39 19.22 10.05
N PRO A 155 -3.34 19.78 10.68
CA PRO A 155 -2.11 19.06 11.02
C PRO A 155 -2.17 18.30 12.35
N GLU A 156 -3.35 18.19 12.95
CA GLU A 156 -3.58 17.48 14.21
C GLU A 156 -3.74 15.97 14.00
N GLU A 157 -3.43 15.20 15.04
CA GLU A 157 -3.86 13.81 15.10
C GLU A 157 -5.38 13.76 15.14
N THR A 158 -5.95 12.81 14.41
CA THR A 158 -7.37 12.50 14.49
C THR A 158 -7.52 11.05 14.85
N ASP A 159 -8.49 10.74 15.71
CA ASP A 159 -8.89 9.37 15.95
C ASP A 159 -9.23 8.67 14.64
N PHE A 160 -9.04 7.35 14.61
CA PHE A 160 -9.42 6.57 13.46
C PHE A 160 -10.94 6.64 13.28
N ASP A 161 -11.38 7.15 12.13
CA ASP A 161 -12.77 7.19 11.70
C ASP A 161 -12.87 6.58 10.30
N GLU A 162 -13.49 5.40 10.21
CA GLU A 162 -13.66 4.71 8.93
C GLU A 162 -14.49 5.54 7.93
N THR A 163 -15.41 6.39 8.40
CA THR A 163 -16.31 7.17 7.54
C THR A 163 -15.57 8.25 6.74
N MET A 164 -14.38 8.64 7.20
CA MET A 164 -13.50 9.58 6.51
C MET A 164 -12.67 8.90 5.41
N LEU A 165 -12.62 7.57 5.40
CA LEU A 165 -11.79 6.81 4.48
C LEU A 165 -12.49 6.63 3.14
N THR A 166 -11.74 6.83 2.07
CA THR A 166 -12.19 6.52 0.71
C THR A 166 -11.33 5.39 0.16
N ALA A 167 -11.96 4.34 -0.36
CA ALA A 167 -11.28 3.23 -1.01
C ALA A 167 -11.82 2.99 -2.42
N HIS A 168 -10.92 2.93 -3.40
CA HIS A 168 -11.24 2.61 -4.79
C HIS A 168 -10.52 1.34 -5.22
N ALA A 169 -11.28 0.35 -5.67
CA ALA A 169 -10.74 -0.89 -6.24
C ALA A 169 -10.96 -0.90 -7.74
N PHE A 170 -9.88 -1.03 -8.50
CA PHE A 170 -9.90 -1.17 -9.95
C PHE A 170 -9.52 -2.60 -10.33
N PRO A 171 -10.12 -3.16 -11.39
CA PRO A 171 -9.72 -4.46 -11.90
C PRO A 171 -8.27 -4.40 -12.41
N ILE A 172 -7.56 -5.52 -12.30
CA ILE A 172 -6.26 -5.68 -12.95
C ILE A 172 -6.50 -5.76 -14.46
N PRO A 173 -5.81 -4.94 -15.28
CA PRO A 173 -5.93 -5.03 -16.73
C PRO A 173 -5.58 -6.44 -17.25
N ALA A 174 -6.23 -6.87 -18.32
CA ALA A 174 -5.88 -8.12 -19.00
C ALA A 174 -4.39 -8.15 -19.40
#